data_AF-A0A969N4T7-F1
#
_entry.id   AF-A0A969N4T7-F1
#
_cell.length_a   1.000
_cell.length_b   1.000
_cell.length_c   1.000
_cell.angle_alpha   90.00
_cell.angle_beta   90.00
_cell.angle_gamma   90.00
#
_symmetry.space_group_name_H-M   'P 1'
#
loop_
_entity.id
_entity.type
_entity.pdbx_description
1 polymer ?
#
loop_
_entity_poly.entity_id
_entity_poly.type
_entity_poly.pdbx_seq_one_letter_code
_entity_poly.pdbx_strand_id
1 'polypeptide(L)'
;MKTGKLSRGWRFYLNLVNIDREDLRQALSQEVTVDGLFLDQKLNSLLGEFLLFEVGQVIQPPSGGARIQALRSTLVLSALRDNRFSVLELLQNYPTQEIQVNGLRLARLGRTVSRLRARGLTGIASSVEDWLVQVQSSAAESVCDCQQALTATAPLMDAPIPTLATPAVAQFLPANWQPVASHREDRSIVKVVWLTGTPYEMGFQHGQLLHDEIASIGQRVINVARFAARGFALGRLASKRTYPDLLEECRGLVDATQDLGIDMDVCMVMAYADVYQEILGYTLPQELFWEGCNQMVATGSATVDGRLYHGSSVDNGTPVDYVMNHPVIFVRQPNTGLPHIFVTYPGVVWPNSGMNVAGITLGLDTAHPNSPDELSLAGRSNVQIMAKILQTATSFEEARTLMETQPRVRANIIMIADGKSKQAGVFEFTGKSLGVRTMPDSGVLYATNHFELPDMYEKQALPPEPSSLSRFDRFKQLLEPDQAGSYYGRINPEVVASIERDRVNPYTQAASPLDVFDDNASPGGNGSLRQAIFDPDRLQVWIAAGQAPVPENPFVCFAVGELLGLPNATPCVSPEM
;
A
#
# COMPACT_ATOMS: atom_id res chain seq x y z
N MET A 1 21.54 36.82 -20.09
CA MET A 1 21.93 36.47 -21.48
C MET A 1 21.35 37.47 -22.49
N LYS A 2 21.83 38.71 -22.57
CA LYS A 2 21.27 39.72 -23.51
C LYS A 2 21.85 39.68 -24.94
N THR A 3 22.92 38.92 -25.17
CA THR A 3 23.67 38.95 -26.45
C THR A 3 23.85 37.58 -27.12
N GLY A 4 23.34 36.49 -26.53
CA GLY A 4 23.50 35.13 -27.04
C GLY A 4 24.94 34.58 -27.05
N LYS A 5 25.94 35.33 -26.57
CA LYS A 5 27.36 34.93 -26.57
C LYS A 5 27.80 34.43 -25.18
N LEU A 6 28.25 33.17 -25.10
CA LEU A 6 28.83 32.57 -23.88
C LEU A 6 30.15 33.25 -23.49
N SER A 7 30.34 33.52 -22.19
CA SER A 7 31.61 34.05 -21.67
C SER A 7 32.77 33.06 -21.91
N ARG A 8 34.03 33.54 -21.90
CA ARG A 8 35.22 32.68 -22.11
C ARG A 8 35.28 31.53 -21.09
N GLY A 9 34.89 31.78 -19.84
CA GLY A 9 34.85 30.76 -18.77
C GLY A 9 33.83 29.66 -19.06
N TRP A 10 32.59 30.01 -19.41
CA TRP A 10 31.56 29.02 -19.76
C TRP A 10 31.94 28.18 -21.00
N ARG A 11 32.62 28.78 -21.98
CA ARG A 11 33.14 28.05 -23.15
C ARG A 11 34.18 26.99 -22.77
N PHE A 12 35.01 27.27 -21.76
CA PHE A 12 36.01 26.33 -21.26
C PHE A 12 35.35 25.15 -20.54
N TYR A 13 34.43 25.42 -19.60
CA TYR A 13 33.75 24.36 -18.84
C TYR A 13 32.88 23.46 -19.72
N LEU A 14 32.11 24.01 -20.67
CA LEU A 14 31.26 23.20 -21.57
C LEU A 14 32.09 22.31 -22.51
N ASN A 15 33.26 22.78 -22.94
CA ASN A 15 34.20 21.97 -23.72
C ASN A 15 34.83 20.84 -22.86
N LEU A 16 35.09 21.09 -21.58
CA LEU A 16 35.71 20.12 -20.66
C LEU A 16 34.80 18.91 -20.37
N VAL A 17 33.48 19.11 -20.35
CA VAL A 17 32.48 18.06 -20.10
C VAL A 17 31.77 17.56 -21.37
N ASN A 18 32.30 17.91 -22.55
CA ASN A 18 31.81 17.51 -23.88
C ASN A 18 30.31 17.77 -24.10
N ILE A 19 29.86 18.98 -23.74
CA ILE A 19 28.48 19.45 -23.95
C ILE A 19 28.42 20.35 -25.18
N ASP A 20 27.58 19.97 -26.16
CA ASP A 20 27.33 20.80 -27.33
C ASP A 20 26.54 22.07 -26.97
N ARG A 21 26.95 23.20 -27.57
CA ARG A 21 26.44 24.53 -27.22
C ARG A 21 25.05 24.79 -27.81
N GLU A 22 24.76 24.23 -28.97
CA GLU A 22 23.45 24.36 -29.60
C GLU A 22 22.43 23.47 -28.90
N ASP A 23 22.82 22.29 -28.44
CA ASP A 23 21.94 21.42 -27.63
C ASP A 23 21.53 22.07 -26.31
N LEU A 24 22.49 22.71 -25.61
CA LEU A 24 22.21 23.43 -24.36
C LEU A 24 21.33 24.66 -24.61
N ARG A 25 21.57 25.39 -25.71
CA ARG A 25 20.77 26.55 -26.09
C ARG A 25 19.33 26.13 -26.40
N GLN A 26 19.14 25.04 -27.15
CA GLN A 26 17.83 24.52 -27.49
C GLN A 26 17.06 24.04 -26.25
N ALA A 27 17.70 23.31 -25.33
CA ALA A 27 17.08 22.87 -24.09
C ALA A 27 16.58 24.04 -23.23
N LEU A 28 17.34 25.14 -23.20
CA LEU A 28 16.98 26.33 -22.45
C LEU A 28 15.84 27.11 -23.10
N SER A 29 15.83 27.24 -24.43
CA SER A 29 14.85 28.05 -25.16
C SER A 29 13.65 27.27 -25.70
N GLN A 30 13.48 26.00 -25.33
CA GLN A 30 12.34 25.20 -25.78
C GLN A 30 11.07 25.68 -25.07
N GLU A 31 10.09 26.11 -25.85
CA GLU A 31 8.77 26.52 -25.37
C GLU A 31 7.82 25.31 -25.35
N VAL A 32 7.10 25.16 -24.25
CA VAL A 32 6.05 24.14 -24.04
C VAL A 32 4.74 24.89 -23.84
N THR A 33 3.71 24.54 -24.60
CA THR A 33 2.37 25.15 -24.47
C THR A 33 1.60 24.47 -23.34
N VAL A 34 1.13 25.25 -22.36
CA VAL A 34 0.36 24.76 -21.21
C VAL A 34 -0.58 25.85 -20.71
N ASP A 35 -1.82 25.48 -20.40
CA ASP A 35 -2.77 26.37 -19.76
C ASP A 35 -2.37 26.67 -18.31
N GLY A 36 -2.24 27.95 -17.96
CA GLY A 36 -1.72 28.37 -16.65
C GLY A 36 -2.65 28.05 -15.47
N LEU A 37 -3.98 27.98 -15.67
CA LEU A 37 -4.95 27.63 -14.63
C LEU A 37 -4.95 26.12 -14.37
N PHE A 38 -4.90 25.32 -15.44
CA PHE A 38 -4.68 23.89 -15.35
C PHE A 38 -3.34 23.57 -14.67
N LEU A 39 -2.27 24.27 -15.03
CA LEU A 39 -0.96 24.10 -14.42
C LEU A 39 -0.97 24.43 -12.93
N ASP A 40 -1.62 25.53 -12.51
CA ASP A 40 -1.75 25.89 -11.10
C ASP A 40 -2.52 24.83 -10.30
N GLN A 41 -3.67 24.37 -10.80
CA GLN A 41 -4.45 23.31 -10.16
C GLN A 41 -3.66 22.01 -10.04
N LYS A 42 -2.92 21.63 -11.08
CA LYS A 42 -2.13 20.39 -11.07
C LYS A 42 -0.87 20.52 -10.20
N LEU A 43 -0.20 21.66 -10.18
CA LEU A 43 1.00 21.89 -9.35
C LEU A 43 0.69 22.06 -7.85
N ASN A 44 -0.57 22.36 -7.49
CA ASN A 44 -1.07 22.35 -6.11
C ASN A 44 -1.63 20.98 -5.66
N SER A 45 -1.60 19.97 -6.53
CA SER A 45 -1.87 18.58 -6.12
C SER A 45 -0.60 17.93 -5.54
N LEU A 46 -0.76 16.83 -4.80
CA LEU A 46 0.36 16.05 -4.27
C LEU A 46 1.32 15.57 -5.36
N LEU A 47 0.78 15.20 -6.53
CA LEU A 47 1.57 14.88 -7.72
C LEU A 47 2.34 16.10 -8.25
N GLY A 48 1.70 17.26 -8.24
CA GLY A 48 2.32 18.55 -8.54
C GLY A 48 3.50 18.87 -7.63
N GLU A 49 3.33 18.68 -6.31
CA GLU A 49 4.40 18.86 -5.32
C GLU A 49 5.57 17.91 -5.56
N PHE A 50 5.29 16.64 -5.85
CA PHE A 50 6.31 15.63 -6.15
C PHE A 50 7.08 15.99 -7.44
N LEU A 51 6.39 16.41 -8.50
CA LEU A 51 7.03 16.87 -9.73
C LEU A 51 7.91 18.10 -9.49
N LEU A 52 7.43 19.05 -8.69
CA LEU A 52 8.20 20.23 -8.29
C LEU A 52 9.43 19.86 -7.45
N PHE A 53 9.32 18.83 -6.61
CA PHE A 53 10.44 18.30 -5.84
C PHE A 53 11.53 17.75 -6.78
N GLU A 54 11.17 16.94 -7.77
CA GLU A 54 12.10 16.37 -8.76
C GLU A 54 12.76 17.45 -9.62
N VAL A 55 11.98 18.44 -10.11
CA VAL A 55 12.52 19.60 -10.84
C VAL A 55 13.47 20.42 -9.94
N GLY A 56 13.11 20.55 -8.66
CA GLY A 56 13.96 21.15 -7.63
C GLY A 56 15.21 20.35 -7.28
N GLN A 57 15.44 19.18 -7.86
CA GLN A 57 16.75 18.49 -7.83
C GLN A 57 17.69 18.93 -8.97
N VAL A 58 17.17 19.63 -9.98
CA VAL A 58 17.95 20.15 -11.13
C VAL A 58 18.28 21.64 -10.97
N ILE A 59 17.34 22.40 -10.41
CA ILE A 59 17.44 23.85 -10.19
C ILE A 59 17.27 24.11 -8.69
N GLN A 60 18.34 24.55 -8.03
CA GLN A 60 18.39 24.73 -6.58
C GLN A 60 18.91 26.11 -6.19
N PRO A 61 18.44 26.70 -5.08
CA PRO A 61 19.11 27.85 -4.48
C PRO A 61 20.47 27.43 -3.88
N PRO A 62 21.44 28.37 -3.73
CA PRO A 62 22.76 28.09 -3.14
C PRO A 62 22.73 27.51 -1.73
N SER A 63 21.63 27.69 -1.00
CA SER A 63 21.40 27.14 0.35
C SER A 63 21.00 25.66 0.37
N GLY A 64 20.79 25.03 -0.79
CA GLY A 64 20.40 23.62 -0.92
C GLY A 64 18.89 23.35 -0.73
N GLY A 65 18.43 22.21 -1.28
CA GLY A 65 17.04 21.74 -1.17
C GLY A 65 16.07 22.30 -2.23
N ALA A 66 15.07 21.49 -2.58
CA ALA A 66 14.02 21.88 -3.54
C ALA A 66 13.02 22.85 -2.89
N ARG A 67 13.06 24.13 -3.26
CA ARG A 67 12.03 25.11 -2.83
C ARG A 67 10.80 24.99 -3.72
N ILE A 68 10.00 23.96 -3.45
CA ILE A 68 8.77 23.60 -4.19
C ILE A 68 7.85 24.80 -4.41
N GLN A 69 7.62 25.61 -3.36
CA GLN A 69 6.76 26.80 -3.42
C GLN A 69 7.29 27.88 -4.37
N ALA A 70 8.62 28.08 -4.40
CA ALA A 70 9.26 29.03 -5.31
C ALA A 70 9.19 28.53 -6.77
N LEU A 71 9.47 27.25 -6.99
CA LEU A 71 9.35 26.61 -8.30
C LEU A 71 7.92 26.66 -8.83
N ARG A 72 6.93 26.36 -7.98
CA ARG A 72 5.50 26.45 -8.32
C ARG A 72 5.15 27.86 -8.77
N SER A 73 5.47 28.84 -7.92
CA SER A 73 5.13 30.23 -8.17
C SER A 73 5.74 30.70 -9.48
N THR A 74 7.01 30.38 -9.75
CA THR A 74 7.67 30.77 -10.99
C THR A 74 7.10 30.04 -12.22
N LEU A 75 6.75 28.77 -12.13
CA LEU A 75 6.14 27.99 -13.22
C LEU A 75 4.75 28.51 -13.59
N VAL A 76 3.90 28.72 -12.58
CA VAL A 76 2.54 29.25 -12.76
C VAL A 76 2.57 30.68 -13.30
N LEU A 77 3.44 31.55 -12.75
CA LEU A 77 3.57 32.93 -13.23
C LEU A 77 4.14 33.03 -14.66
N SER A 78 4.96 32.07 -15.07
CA SER A 78 5.48 32.02 -16.45
C SER A 78 4.40 31.54 -17.41
N ALA A 79 3.69 30.46 -17.09
CA ALA A 79 2.62 29.92 -17.92
C ALA A 79 1.39 30.84 -18.05
N LEU A 80 1.02 31.57 -17.00
CA LEU A 80 -0.13 32.49 -17.01
C LEU A 80 0.04 33.70 -17.95
N ARG A 81 1.26 33.98 -18.43
CA ARG A 81 1.52 35.14 -19.30
C ARG A 81 1.09 34.92 -20.74
N ASP A 82 1.42 33.76 -21.30
CA ASP A 82 1.18 33.48 -22.71
C ASP A 82 0.82 32.01 -23.00
N ASN A 83 0.43 31.26 -21.96
CA ASN A 83 0.17 29.81 -22.02
C ASN A 83 1.34 29.02 -22.59
N ARG A 84 2.57 29.53 -22.40
CA ARG A 84 3.80 28.85 -22.74
C ARG A 84 4.79 28.95 -21.59
N PHE A 85 5.76 28.06 -21.62
CA PHE A 85 6.80 27.98 -20.61
C PHE A 85 8.11 27.50 -21.22
N SER A 86 9.24 28.07 -20.80
CA SER A 86 10.59 27.56 -21.11
C SER A 86 11.48 27.52 -19.88
N VAL A 87 12.50 26.66 -19.89
CA VAL A 87 13.51 26.58 -18.80
C VAL A 87 14.27 27.89 -18.66
N LEU A 88 14.51 28.60 -19.76
CA LEU A 88 15.14 29.92 -19.74
C LEU A 88 14.26 30.96 -19.03
N GLU A 89 12.96 30.93 -19.27
CA GLU A 89 12.00 31.80 -18.60
C GLU A 89 11.88 31.49 -17.10
N LEU A 90 11.90 30.20 -16.75
CA LEU A 90 11.98 29.75 -15.35
C LEU A 90 13.17 30.38 -14.63
N LEU A 91 14.36 30.33 -15.25
CA LEU A 91 15.59 30.84 -14.68
C LEU A 91 15.62 32.38 -14.63
N GLN A 92 14.90 33.06 -15.52
CA GLN A 92 14.80 34.52 -15.52
C GLN A 92 13.84 35.06 -14.46
N ASN A 93 12.77 34.31 -14.19
CA ASN A 93 11.71 34.70 -13.26
C ASN A 93 11.87 34.06 -11.87
N TYR A 94 12.92 33.27 -11.65
CA TYR A 94 13.13 32.60 -10.37
C TYR A 94 13.40 33.62 -9.25
N PRO A 95 12.91 33.41 -8.00
CA PRO A 95 12.84 34.49 -7.01
C PRO A 95 14.19 34.86 -6.38
N THR A 96 15.23 34.03 -6.56
CA THR A 96 16.55 34.24 -5.93
C THR A 96 17.55 34.85 -6.91
N GLN A 97 18.42 35.73 -6.41
CA GLN A 97 19.48 36.38 -7.22
C GLN A 97 20.55 35.40 -7.71
N GLU A 98 20.72 34.28 -7.00
CA GLU A 98 21.62 33.20 -7.36
C GLU A 98 20.86 31.88 -7.42
N ILE A 99 21.20 31.08 -8.43
CA ILE A 99 20.60 29.78 -8.71
C ILE A 99 21.74 28.84 -9.11
N GLN A 100 21.77 27.66 -8.50
CA GLN A 100 22.61 26.56 -8.94
C GLN A 100 21.83 25.69 -9.91
N VAL A 101 22.39 25.53 -11.11
CA VAL A 101 21.82 24.68 -12.16
C VAL A 101 22.79 23.54 -12.41
N ASN A 102 22.30 22.30 -12.33
CA ASN A 102 23.12 21.14 -12.66
C ASN A 102 23.34 21.07 -14.20
N GLY A 103 24.42 21.69 -14.67
CA GLY A 103 24.72 21.83 -16.10
C GLY A 103 24.91 20.51 -16.85
N LEU A 104 25.36 19.45 -16.17
CA LEU A 104 25.49 18.11 -16.73
C LEU A 104 24.13 17.45 -17.00
N ARG A 105 23.15 17.62 -16.09
CA ARG A 105 21.78 17.14 -16.28
C ARG A 105 21.05 17.94 -17.37
N LEU A 106 21.20 19.26 -17.35
CA LEU A 106 20.55 20.16 -18.31
C LEU A 106 21.01 19.91 -19.77
N ALA A 107 22.30 19.68 -20.00
CA ALA A 107 22.83 19.42 -21.34
C ALA A 107 22.55 18.01 -21.88
N ARG A 108 22.28 17.04 -21.00
CA ARG A 108 21.83 15.70 -21.40
C ARG A 108 20.40 15.75 -21.92
N LEU A 109 19.56 16.59 -21.32
CA LEU A 109 18.20 16.89 -21.78
C LEU A 109 18.20 17.41 -23.23
N GLY A 110 19.09 18.38 -23.54
CA GLY A 110 19.22 18.96 -24.89
C GLY A 110 19.61 17.96 -25.98
N ARG A 111 20.53 17.03 -25.69
CA ARG A 111 20.96 15.99 -26.65
C ARG A 111 19.83 15.02 -27.01
N THR A 112 18.95 14.71 -26.07
CA THR A 112 17.80 13.84 -26.30
C THR A 112 16.78 14.51 -27.22
N VAL A 113 16.53 15.80 -27.00
CA VAL A 113 15.64 16.62 -27.85
C VAL A 113 16.18 16.72 -29.29
N SER A 114 17.48 16.94 -29.46
CA SER A 114 18.12 17.03 -30.80
C SER A 114 18.05 15.72 -31.59
N ARG A 115 18.21 14.56 -30.93
CA ARG A 115 18.11 13.24 -31.60
C ARG A 115 16.70 12.89 -32.06
N LEU A 116 15.68 13.32 -31.33
CA LEU A 116 14.28 13.07 -31.68
C LEU A 116 13.81 13.93 -32.86
N ARG A 117 14.29 15.17 -32.96
CA ARG A 117 14.09 16.03 -34.14
C ARG A 117 14.72 15.45 -35.40
N ALA A 118 15.93 14.88 -35.31
CA ALA A 118 16.60 14.25 -36.44
C ALA A 118 15.85 13.01 -36.98
N ARG A 119 14.92 12.43 -36.20
CA ARG A 119 14.03 11.32 -36.60
C ARG A 119 12.69 11.78 -37.20
N GLY A 120 12.49 13.08 -37.45
CA GLY A 120 11.30 13.59 -38.14
C GLY A 120 10.02 13.66 -37.29
N LEU A 121 10.11 13.48 -35.97
CA LEU A 121 8.98 13.56 -35.04
C LEU A 121 8.71 15.00 -34.61
N THR A 122 8.58 15.92 -35.55
CA THR A 122 8.39 17.36 -35.28
C THR A 122 7.01 17.73 -34.75
N GLY A 123 6.08 16.77 -34.61
CA GLY A 123 4.70 16.99 -34.18
C GLY A 123 4.32 16.50 -32.79
N ILE A 124 5.25 15.97 -31.96
CA ILE A 124 4.91 15.30 -30.69
C ILE A 124 5.48 16.04 -29.48
N ALA A 125 5.11 17.31 -29.35
CA ALA A 125 5.31 18.07 -28.12
C ALA A 125 4.17 19.09 -27.96
N SER A 126 2.93 18.59 -27.83
CA SER A 126 1.76 19.44 -27.61
C SER A 126 1.02 19.13 -26.31
N SER A 127 1.58 18.31 -25.42
CA SER A 127 1.08 18.17 -24.04
C SER A 127 2.23 18.11 -23.04
N VAL A 128 1.94 18.63 -21.84
CA VAL A 128 2.84 18.57 -20.66
C VAL A 128 3.20 17.13 -20.31
N GLU A 129 2.31 16.19 -20.62
CA GLU A 129 2.43 14.75 -20.35
C GLU A 129 3.59 14.12 -21.15
N ASP A 130 3.71 14.43 -22.44
CA ASP A 130 4.80 13.92 -23.28
C ASP A 130 6.17 14.54 -22.92
N TRP A 131 6.16 15.80 -22.48
CA TRP A 131 7.37 16.47 -21.99
C TRP A 131 7.86 15.87 -20.67
N LEU A 132 6.95 15.57 -19.74
CA LEU A 132 7.29 14.93 -18.46
C LEU A 132 7.89 13.53 -18.66
N VAL A 133 7.33 12.72 -19.57
CA VAL A 133 7.88 11.42 -19.97
C VAL A 133 9.27 11.55 -20.61
N GLN A 134 9.51 12.62 -21.40
CA GLN A 134 10.83 12.91 -21.99
C GLN A 134 11.88 13.35 -20.96
N VAL A 135 11.51 14.20 -19.99
CA VAL A 135 12.40 14.62 -18.90
C VAL A 135 12.78 13.41 -18.05
N GLN A 136 11.83 12.52 -17.74
CA GLN A 136 12.03 11.37 -16.88
C GLN A 136 12.77 10.20 -17.54
N SER A 137 12.50 9.89 -18.82
CA SER A 137 13.25 8.87 -19.57
C SER A 137 14.74 9.24 -19.69
N SER A 138 15.06 10.52 -19.88
CA SER A 138 16.44 11.02 -19.89
C SER A 138 17.14 10.94 -18.51
N ALA A 139 16.37 11.02 -17.43
CA ALA A 139 16.85 10.83 -16.05
C ALA A 139 16.96 9.35 -15.66
N ALA A 140 16.33 8.43 -16.40
CA ALA A 140 16.35 7.00 -16.12
C ALA A 140 17.57 6.28 -16.68
N GLU A 141 18.07 6.66 -17.87
CA GLU A 141 19.15 5.93 -18.56
C GLU A 141 20.58 6.17 -18.05
N SER A 142 20.83 7.02 -17.05
CA SER A 142 22.22 7.30 -16.63
C SER A 142 22.45 7.57 -15.14
N VAL A 143 21.57 7.08 -14.27
CA VAL A 143 21.81 7.06 -12.81
C VAL A 143 22.75 5.91 -12.47
N CYS A 144 24.03 6.08 -12.74
CA CYS A 144 25.08 5.34 -12.06
C CYS A 144 26.37 6.16 -12.08
N ASP A 145 26.58 6.91 -11.01
CA ASP A 145 27.91 7.07 -10.43
C ASP A 145 27.73 7.11 -8.90
N CYS A 146 27.75 5.91 -8.32
CA CYS A 146 27.16 5.57 -7.01
C CYS A 146 27.95 6.04 -5.78
N GLN A 147 28.88 7.00 -5.90
CA GLN A 147 29.80 7.30 -4.79
C GLN A 147 29.56 8.64 -4.07
N GLN A 148 28.85 9.60 -4.67
CA GLN A 148 28.53 10.88 -4.02
C GLN A 148 27.10 11.00 -3.48
N ALA A 149 26.17 10.13 -3.88
CA ALA A 149 24.82 10.09 -3.31
C ALA A 149 24.76 9.38 -1.93
N LEU A 150 25.88 8.81 -1.49
CA LEU A 150 26.01 8.10 -0.20
C LEU A 150 26.22 9.05 1.01
N THR A 151 26.43 10.35 0.80
CA THR A 151 26.76 11.30 1.88
C THR A 151 25.67 12.35 2.15
N ALA A 152 24.58 12.37 1.39
CA ALA A 152 23.41 13.18 1.69
C ALA A 152 22.36 12.31 2.41
N THR A 153 22.47 12.28 3.73
CA THR A 153 21.56 11.61 4.67
C THR A 153 20.15 12.22 4.59
N ALA A 154 19.28 11.64 3.78
CA ALA A 154 17.86 11.63 4.09
C ALA A 154 17.67 10.55 5.17
N PRO A 155 17.36 10.91 6.42
CA PRO A 155 17.32 9.95 7.51
C PRO A 155 16.14 8.99 7.29
N LEU A 156 16.32 7.70 7.62
CA LEU A 156 15.28 6.65 7.79
C LEU A 156 15.11 5.56 6.70
N MET A 157 16.02 5.35 5.74
CA MET A 157 16.17 3.99 5.14
C MET A 157 17.03 3.04 6.00
N ASP A 158 17.47 3.50 7.18
CA ASP A 158 18.36 2.77 8.09
C ASP A 158 17.62 1.86 9.08
N ALA A 159 16.29 1.84 9.09
CA ALA A 159 15.55 0.89 9.92
C ALA A 159 15.95 -0.54 9.50
N PRO A 160 16.49 -1.36 10.41
CA PRO A 160 16.90 -2.71 10.06
C PRO A 160 15.73 -3.49 9.45
N ILE A 161 16.03 -4.23 8.39
CA ILE A 161 15.05 -5.14 7.80
C ILE A 161 14.71 -6.19 8.86
N PRO A 162 13.42 -6.38 9.20
CA PRO A 162 13.01 -7.39 10.16
C PRO A 162 13.47 -8.78 9.69
N THR A 163 14.16 -9.50 10.58
CA THR A 163 14.60 -10.87 10.32
C THR A 163 14.39 -11.68 11.58
N LEU A 164 14.12 -12.97 11.39
CA LEU A 164 13.99 -13.94 12.48
C LEU A 164 15.04 -15.03 12.28
N ALA A 165 15.82 -15.31 13.32
CA ALA A 165 16.85 -16.34 13.27
C ALA A 165 16.22 -17.74 13.17
N THR A 166 16.82 -18.64 12.39
CA THR A 166 16.33 -20.02 12.20
C THR A 166 16.08 -20.79 13.50
N PRO A 167 16.93 -20.70 14.55
CA PRO A 167 16.65 -21.36 15.83
C PRO A 167 15.37 -20.85 16.52
N ALA A 168 14.95 -19.61 16.25
CA ALA A 168 13.70 -19.07 16.79
C ALA A 168 12.47 -19.65 16.07
N VAL A 169 12.57 -19.88 14.76
CA VAL A 169 11.49 -20.53 13.96
C VAL A 169 11.23 -21.95 14.44
N ALA A 170 12.28 -22.72 14.75
CA ALA A 170 12.18 -24.12 15.16
C ALA A 170 11.35 -24.35 16.43
N GLN A 171 11.12 -23.31 17.24
CA GLN A 171 10.30 -23.38 18.46
C GLN A 171 8.79 -23.53 18.17
N PHE A 172 8.38 -23.13 16.96
CA PHE A 172 6.98 -23.11 16.54
C PHE A 172 6.62 -24.29 15.62
N LEU A 173 7.60 -25.13 15.29
CA LEU A 173 7.46 -26.24 14.35
C LEU A 173 7.96 -27.55 14.98
N PRO A 174 7.36 -28.70 14.64
CA PRO A 174 7.89 -30.00 15.01
C PRO A 174 9.35 -30.19 14.52
N ALA A 175 10.15 -30.93 15.27
CA ALA A 175 11.59 -31.12 14.97
C ALA A 175 11.88 -31.70 13.57
N ASN A 176 10.95 -32.48 13.02
CA ASN A 176 11.05 -33.12 11.70
C ASN A 176 10.06 -32.51 10.69
N TRP A 177 9.53 -31.33 10.97
CA TRP A 177 8.61 -30.65 10.06
C TRP A 177 9.29 -30.42 8.71
N GLN A 178 8.53 -30.63 7.64
CA GLN A 178 8.93 -30.35 6.27
C GLN A 178 7.84 -29.52 5.63
N PRO A 179 8.19 -28.55 4.76
CA PRO A 179 7.20 -27.77 4.06
C PRO A 179 6.35 -28.68 3.17
N VAL A 180 5.04 -28.46 3.19
CA VAL A 180 4.11 -29.06 2.24
C VAL A 180 4.45 -28.56 0.84
N ALA A 181 4.53 -29.48 -0.12
CA ALA A 181 4.90 -29.14 -1.50
C ALA A 181 3.97 -28.09 -2.11
N SER A 182 4.50 -27.24 -2.99
CA SER A 182 3.72 -26.21 -3.67
C SER A 182 2.62 -26.83 -4.52
N HIS A 183 1.38 -26.44 -4.27
CA HIS A 183 0.19 -26.85 -5.02
C HIS A 183 -0.99 -25.93 -4.68
N ARG A 184 -2.13 -26.16 -5.34
CA ARG A 184 -3.38 -25.44 -5.12
C ARG A 184 -4.51 -26.42 -4.82
N GLU A 185 -5.38 -26.05 -3.89
CA GLU A 185 -6.67 -26.69 -3.64
C GLU A 185 -7.79 -25.66 -3.65
N ASP A 186 -8.90 -25.97 -4.31
CA ASP A 186 -10.09 -25.11 -4.30
C ASP A 186 -11.11 -25.69 -3.32
N ARG A 187 -11.46 -24.92 -2.29
CA ARG A 187 -12.43 -25.31 -1.26
C ARG A 187 -13.59 -24.30 -1.27
N SER A 188 -14.70 -24.69 -1.90
CA SER A 188 -15.76 -23.76 -2.28
C SER A 188 -15.20 -22.65 -3.20
N ILE A 189 -15.48 -21.38 -2.94
CA ILE A 189 -14.95 -20.25 -3.71
C ILE A 189 -13.50 -19.88 -3.34
N VAL A 190 -13.02 -20.34 -2.18
CA VAL A 190 -11.71 -20.00 -1.64
C VAL A 190 -10.64 -20.90 -2.22
N LYS A 191 -9.60 -20.29 -2.79
CA LYS A 191 -8.41 -20.98 -3.30
C LYS A 191 -7.37 -21.03 -2.21
N VAL A 192 -6.86 -22.22 -1.90
CA VAL A 192 -5.77 -22.41 -0.94
C VAL A 192 -4.51 -22.74 -1.74
N VAL A 193 -3.48 -21.90 -1.61
CA VAL A 193 -2.26 -22.00 -2.41
C VAL A 193 -1.06 -22.15 -1.49
N TRP A 194 -0.40 -23.29 -1.59
CA TRP A 194 0.83 -23.56 -0.86
C TRP A 194 2.01 -23.00 -1.63
N LEU A 195 2.74 -22.09 -0.99
CA LEU A 195 3.96 -21.50 -1.48
C LEU A 195 5.12 -21.88 -0.57
N THR A 196 6.23 -22.32 -1.14
CA THR A 196 7.41 -22.76 -0.37
C THR A 196 8.70 -22.30 -1.04
N GLY A 197 9.70 -21.94 -0.22
CA GLY A 197 11.05 -21.65 -0.68
C GLY A 197 11.49 -20.20 -0.45
N THR A 198 12.32 -19.71 -1.36
CA THR A 198 12.76 -18.32 -1.43
C THR A 198 11.60 -17.41 -1.89
N PRO A 199 11.71 -16.09 -1.67
CA PRO A 199 10.68 -15.16 -2.15
C PRO A 199 10.42 -15.27 -3.65
N TYR A 200 11.48 -15.41 -4.47
CA TYR A 200 11.36 -15.65 -5.91
C TYR A 200 10.57 -16.92 -6.23
N GLU A 201 10.90 -18.04 -5.59
CA GLU A 201 10.21 -19.32 -5.82
C GLU A 201 8.73 -19.22 -5.45
N MET A 202 8.40 -18.60 -4.32
CA MET A 202 7.01 -18.39 -3.90
C MET A 202 6.26 -17.48 -4.88
N GLY A 203 6.89 -16.43 -5.40
CA GLY A 203 6.31 -15.56 -6.42
C GLY A 203 6.04 -16.29 -7.73
N PHE A 204 6.99 -17.11 -8.18
CA PHE A 204 6.85 -17.92 -9.39
C PHE A 204 5.74 -18.96 -9.24
N GLN A 205 5.70 -19.67 -8.10
CA GLN A 205 4.63 -20.61 -7.77
C GLN A 205 3.25 -19.94 -7.74
N HIS A 206 3.14 -18.74 -7.15
CA HIS A 206 1.91 -17.95 -7.18
C HIS A 206 1.47 -17.70 -8.63
N GLY A 207 2.34 -17.12 -9.45
CA GLY A 207 2.01 -16.81 -10.84
C GLY A 207 1.62 -18.04 -11.66
N GLN A 208 2.22 -19.20 -11.40
CA GLN A 208 1.88 -20.45 -12.06
C GLN A 208 0.54 -21.04 -11.60
N LEU A 209 0.29 -21.09 -10.29
CA LEU A 209 -0.88 -21.76 -9.71
C LEU A 209 -2.17 -20.94 -9.83
N LEU A 210 -2.04 -19.63 -10.03
CA LEU A 210 -3.16 -18.69 -10.20
C LEU A 210 -3.10 -17.95 -11.54
N HIS A 211 -2.41 -18.52 -12.54
CA HIS A 211 -2.21 -17.87 -13.84
C HIS A 211 -3.53 -17.46 -14.50
N ASP A 212 -4.50 -18.37 -14.55
CA ASP A 212 -5.82 -18.13 -15.14
C ASP A 212 -6.60 -17.03 -14.41
N GLU A 213 -6.54 -17.00 -13.07
CA GLU A 213 -7.17 -15.93 -12.30
C GLU A 213 -6.45 -14.59 -12.43
N ILE A 214 -5.13 -14.57 -12.56
CA ILE A 214 -4.40 -13.33 -12.84
C ILE A 214 -4.77 -12.83 -14.25
N ALA A 215 -4.94 -13.74 -15.21
CA ALA A 215 -5.38 -13.40 -16.56
C ALA A 215 -6.80 -12.79 -16.56
N SER A 216 -7.68 -13.22 -15.65
CA SER A 216 -9.07 -12.75 -15.57
C SER A 216 -9.23 -11.32 -15.02
N ILE A 217 -8.17 -10.71 -14.46
CA ILE A 217 -8.12 -9.26 -14.16
C ILE A 217 -8.41 -8.43 -15.43
N GLY A 218 -8.00 -8.96 -16.58
CA GLY A 218 -8.27 -8.37 -17.88
C GLY A 218 -7.23 -7.34 -18.32
N GLN A 219 -6.97 -7.33 -19.63
CA GLN A 219 -5.92 -6.50 -20.24
C GLN A 219 -6.14 -4.99 -20.08
N ARG A 220 -7.37 -4.53 -19.87
CA ARG A 220 -7.65 -3.10 -19.63
C ARG A 220 -6.97 -2.62 -18.35
N VAL A 221 -7.16 -3.34 -17.25
CA VAL A 221 -6.59 -2.98 -15.94
C VAL A 221 -5.06 -3.06 -16.00
N ILE A 222 -4.52 -4.12 -16.59
CA ILE A 222 -3.07 -4.30 -16.78
C ILE A 222 -2.47 -3.15 -17.59
N ASN A 223 -3.13 -2.74 -18.69
CA ASN A 223 -2.63 -1.65 -19.53
C ASN A 223 -2.69 -0.30 -18.81
N VAL A 224 -3.76 -0.03 -18.04
CA VAL A 224 -3.87 1.20 -17.22
C VAL A 224 -2.78 1.22 -16.15
N ALA A 225 -2.59 0.11 -15.42
CA ALA A 225 -1.54 -0.01 -14.42
C ALA A 225 -0.16 0.21 -15.04
N ARG A 226 0.14 -0.42 -16.19
CA ARG A 226 1.42 -0.25 -16.89
C ARG A 226 1.63 1.20 -17.37
N PHE A 227 0.59 1.82 -17.91
CA PHE A 227 0.63 3.21 -18.34
C PHE A 227 0.91 4.15 -17.15
N ALA A 228 0.18 4.00 -16.05
CA ALA A 228 0.40 4.77 -14.83
C ALA A 228 1.80 4.52 -14.25
N ALA A 229 2.24 3.27 -14.21
CA ALA A 229 3.53 2.88 -13.65
C ALA A 229 4.71 3.53 -14.41
N ARG A 230 4.68 3.47 -15.74
CA ARG A 230 5.73 4.03 -16.61
C ARG A 230 5.62 5.54 -16.77
N GLY A 231 4.41 6.06 -16.94
CA GLY A 231 4.14 7.48 -17.16
C GLY A 231 4.46 8.37 -15.95
N PHE A 232 4.30 7.83 -14.73
CA PHE A 232 4.56 8.56 -13.48
C PHE A 232 5.78 8.01 -12.71
N ALA A 233 6.55 7.08 -13.30
CA ALA A 233 7.68 6.40 -12.66
C ALA A 233 7.35 5.73 -11.31
N LEU A 234 6.08 5.33 -11.11
CA LEU A 234 5.60 4.75 -9.85
C LEU A 234 6.28 3.42 -9.58
N GLY A 235 6.39 2.54 -10.58
CA GLY A 235 7.07 1.24 -10.43
C GLY A 235 8.50 1.39 -9.88
N ARG A 236 9.24 2.40 -10.34
CA ARG A 236 10.60 2.70 -9.86
C ARG A 236 10.62 3.28 -8.44
N LEU A 237 9.65 4.13 -8.09
CA LEU A 237 9.53 4.67 -6.74
C LEU A 237 9.19 3.55 -5.74
N ALA A 238 8.18 2.74 -6.04
CA ALA A 238 7.81 1.56 -5.27
C ALA A 238 8.99 0.60 -5.11
N SER A 239 9.72 0.32 -6.19
CA SER A 239 10.88 -0.58 -6.15
C SER A 239 11.94 -0.14 -5.15
N LYS A 240 12.23 1.16 -5.08
CA LYS A 240 13.23 1.71 -4.14
C LYS A 240 12.79 1.66 -2.68
N ARG A 241 11.49 1.59 -2.41
CA ARG A 241 10.89 1.62 -1.07
C ARG A 241 10.35 0.26 -0.61
N THR A 242 10.32 -0.72 -1.51
CA THR A 242 9.85 -2.08 -1.23
C THR A 242 10.93 -2.90 -0.53
N TYR A 243 10.54 -3.87 0.31
CA TYR A 243 11.52 -4.77 0.92
C TYR A 243 12.18 -5.67 -0.13
N PRO A 244 13.49 -5.99 0.00
CA PRO A 244 14.21 -6.77 -1.00
C PRO A 244 13.60 -8.14 -1.36
N ASP A 245 12.99 -8.81 -0.39
CA ASP A 245 12.33 -10.09 -0.62
C ASP A 245 11.01 -9.94 -1.38
N LEU A 246 10.22 -8.90 -1.14
CA LEU A 246 9.02 -8.62 -1.93
C LEU A 246 9.38 -8.23 -3.38
N LEU A 247 10.54 -7.60 -3.60
CA LEU A 247 11.05 -7.38 -4.96
C LEU A 247 11.31 -8.71 -5.66
N GLU A 248 12.00 -9.64 -5.00
CA GLU A 248 12.29 -10.96 -5.55
C GLU A 248 11.03 -11.80 -5.76
N GLU A 249 10.04 -11.69 -4.87
CA GLU A 249 8.73 -12.32 -5.06
C GLU A 249 7.99 -11.75 -6.28
N CYS A 250 7.99 -10.44 -6.46
CA CYS A 250 7.45 -9.84 -7.68
C CYS A 250 8.19 -10.29 -8.94
N ARG A 251 9.52 -10.50 -8.87
CA ARG A 251 10.27 -11.05 -10.02
C ARG A 251 9.82 -12.45 -10.37
N GLY A 252 9.63 -13.31 -9.37
CA GLY A 252 9.08 -14.65 -9.58
C GLY A 252 7.69 -14.61 -10.21
N LEU A 253 6.80 -13.77 -9.67
CA LEU A 253 5.44 -13.59 -10.18
C LEU A 253 5.44 -13.13 -11.64
N VAL A 254 6.25 -12.13 -11.96
CA VAL A 254 6.44 -11.61 -13.32
C VAL A 254 6.94 -12.70 -14.25
N ASP A 255 7.96 -13.47 -13.86
CA ASP A 255 8.51 -14.54 -14.69
C ASP A 255 7.49 -15.64 -15.00
N ALA A 256 6.57 -15.91 -14.08
CA ALA A 256 5.49 -16.87 -14.29
C ALA A 256 4.30 -16.32 -15.10
N THR A 257 4.21 -15.00 -15.29
CA THR A 257 3.04 -14.31 -15.91
C THR A 257 3.42 -13.38 -17.06
N GLN A 258 4.61 -13.56 -17.65
CA GLN A 258 5.13 -12.70 -18.72
C GLN A 258 4.20 -12.65 -19.94
N ASP A 259 3.55 -13.77 -20.27
CA ASP A 259 2.61 -13.91 -21.38
C ASP A 259 1.33 -13.09 -21.18
N LEU A 260 0.95 -12.80 -19.93
CA LEU A 260 -0.15 -11.92 -19.57
C LEU A 260 0.22 -10.43 -19.68
N GLY A 261 1.51 -10.13 -19.86
CA GLY A 261 2.05 -8.78 -19.89
C GLY A 261 2.22 -8.13 -18.52
N ILE A 262 2.19 -8.92 -17.43
CA ILE A 262 2.58 -8.45 -16.11
C ILE A 262 4.10 -8.26 -16.12
N ASP A 263 4.55 -7.04 -15.86
CA ASP A 263 5.97 -6.71 -15.72
C ASP A 263 6.26 -6.19 -14.31
N MET A 264 7.54 -5.92 -14.01
CA MET A 264 7.94 -5.43 -12.70
C MET A 264 7.26 -4.11 -12.34
N ASP A 265 6.98 -3.25 -13.32
CA ASP A 265 6.30 -1.97 -13.06
C ASP A 265 4.86 -2.20 -12.59
N VAL A 266 4.12 -3.10 -13.26
CA VAL A 266 2.77 -3.49 -12.85
C VAL A 266 2.77 -4.18 -11.49
N CYS A 267 3.68 -5.14 -11.27
CA CYS A 267 3.79 -5.82 -9.97
C CYS A 267 4.10 -4.84 -8.84
N MET A 268 4.99 -3.88 -9.07
CA MET A 268 5.36 -2.86 -8.07
C MET A 268 4.23 -1.86 -7.80
N VAL A 269 3.42 -1.51 -8.80
CA VAL A 269 2.23 -0.70 -8.56
C VAL A 269 1.23 -1.44 -7.67
N MET A 270 1.00 -2.73 -7.91
CA MET A 270 0.11 -3.54 -7.07
C MET A 270 0.71 -3.77 -5.67
N ALA A 271 2.02 -4.04 -5.58
CA ALA A 271 2.71 -4.31 -4.32
C ALA A 271 2.85 -3.07 -3.40
N TYR A 272 2.59 -1.89 -3.93
CA TYR A 272 2.66 -0.60 -3.24
C TYR A 272 1.32 0.15 -3.33
N ALA A 273 0.24 -0.58 -3.63
CA ALA A 273 -1.08 -0.03 -3.93
C ALA A 273 -1.66 0.76 -2.76
N ASP A 274 -1.43 0.36 -1.51
CA ASP A 274 -1.87 1.10 -0.33
C ASP A 274 -1.32 2.53 -0.33
N VAL A 275 -0.05 2.72 -0.67
CA VAL A 275 0.56 4.05 -0.76
C VAL A 275 0.02 4.82 -1.96
N TYR A 276 -0.23 4.14 -3.09
CA TYR A 276 -0.83 4.81 -4.25
C TYR A 276 -2.29 5.17 -4.06
N GLN A 277 -3.03 4.46 -3.21
CA GLN A 277 -4.37 4.87 -2.79
C GLN A 277 -4.34 6.25 -2.15
N GLU A 278 -3.41 6.47 -1.23
CA GLU A 278 -3.24 7.76 -0.57
C GLU A 278 -2.83 8.87 -1.54
N ILE A 279 -1.93 8.56 -2.47
CA ILE A 279 -1.29 9.58 -3.33
C ILE A 279 -2.12 9.87 -4.59
N LEU A 280 -2.81 8.85 -5.11
CA LEU A 280 -3.46 8.84 -6.41
C LEU A 280 -4.92 8.41 -6.36
N GLY A 281 -5.54 8.27 -5.17
CA GLY A 281 -6.95 7.91 -5.00
C GLY A 281 -7.89 8.71 -5.89
N TYR A 282 -7.67 10.02 -6.00
CA TYR A 282 -8.49 10.91 -6.85
C TYR A 282 -8.15 10.87 -8.35
N THR A 283 -7.10 10.16 -8.76
CA THR A 283 -6.57 10.16 -10.14
C THR A 283 -6.63 8.79 -10.80
N LEU A 284 -6.43 7.71 -10.03
CA LEU A 284 -6.55 6.34 -10.49
C LEU A 284 -7.99 5.82 -10.30
N PRO A 285 -8.41 4.81 -11.09
CA PRO A 285 -9.74 4.23 -10.97
C PRO A 285 -10.02 3.76 -9.53
N GLN A 286 -11.17 4.16 -8.98
CA GLN A 286 -11.57 3.87 -7.59
C GLN A 286 -11.68 2.36 -7.34
N GLU A 287 -11.87 1.54 -8.36
CA GLU A 287 -11.91 0.07 -8.29
C GLU A 287 -10.58 -0.55 -7.81
N LEU A 288 -9.48 0.20 -7.86
CA LEU A 288 -8.17 -0.22 -7.36
C LEU A 288 -7.99 0.02 -5.85
N PHE A 289 -8.92 0.72 -5.21
CA PHE A 289 -8.79 1.23 -3.85
C PHE A 289 -10.02 0.88 -3.02
N TRP A 290 -9.84 0.58 -1.74
CA TRP A 290 -10.95 0.22 -0.86
C TRP A 290 -10.94 1.04 0.41
N GLU A 291 -12.10 1.60 0.72
CA GLU A 291 -12.29 2.63 1.74
C GLU A 291 -13.07 2.14 2.97
N GLY A 292 -13.56 0.90 2.97
CA GLY A 292 -14.31 0.32 4.09
C GLY A 292 -13.61 -0.91 4.67
N CYS A 293 -13.40 -0.94 5.98
CA CYS A 293 -12.98 -2.13 6.70
C CYS A 293 -13.49 -2.06 8.13
N ASN A 294 -13.58 -3.20 8.80
CA ASN A 294 -13.82 -3.22 10.24
C ASN A 294 -13.18 -4.43 10.91
N GLN A 295 -12.82 -4.28 12.19
CA GLN A 295 -12.14 -5.33 12.95
C GLN A 295 -12.60 -5.39 14.40
N MET A 296 -12.58 -6.59 14.97
CA MET A 296 -12.85 -6.82 16.39
C MET A 296 -11.97 -7.91 16.97
N VAL A 297 -11.64 -7.79 18.25
CA VAL A 297 -11.00 -8.83 19.05
C VAL A 297 -11.77 -9.00 20.35
N ALA A 298 -11.94 -10.25 20.78
CA ALA A 298 -12.50 -10.61 22.08
C ALA A 298 -11.66 -11.70 22.76
N THR A 299 -11.49 -11.62 24.08
CA THR A 299 -10.70 -12.55 24.89
C THR A 299 -11.15 -12.60 26.36
N GLY A 300 -10.63 -13.56 27.13
CA GLY A 300 -10.85 -13.64 28.57
C GLY A 300 -12.33 -13.79 28.92
N SER A 301 -12.83 -12.96 29.84
CA SER A 301 -14.23 -13.00 30.27
C SER A 301 -15.24 -12.64 29.18
N ALA A 302 -14.79 -12.06 28.05
CA ALA A 302 -15.67 -11.77 26.91
C ALA A 302 -16.03 -13.02 26.10
N THR A 303 -15.20 -14.08 26.16
CA THR A 303 -15.35 -15.30 25.37
C THR A 303 -15.77 -16.49 26.21
N VAL A 304 -16.41 -17.49 25.59
CA VAL A 304 -16.96 -18.66 26.30
C VAL A 304 -15.89 -19.55 26.96
N ASP A 305 -14.65 -19.46 26.49
CA ASP A 305 -13.55 -20.33 26.87
C ASP A 305 -12.24 -19.58 27.14
N GLY A 306 -12.31 -18.25 27.27
CA GLY A 306 -11.15 -17.41 27.54
C GLY A 306 -10.14 -17.32 26.39
N ARG A 307 -10.40 -17.97 25.24
CA ARG A 307 -9.55 -17.83 24.06
C ARG A 307 -9.71 -16.46 23.44
N LEU A 308 -8.75 -16.10 22.59
CA LEU A 308 -8.78 -14.87 21.80
C LEU A 308 -9.37 -15.18 20.43
N TYR A 309 -10.35 -14.40 19.99
CA TYR A 309 -10.88 -14.43 18.63
C TYR A 309 -10.69 -13.08 17.97
N HIS A 310 -10.38 -13.06 16.68
CA HIS A 310 -10.18 -11.85 15.89
C HIS A 310 -11.06 -11.92 14.63
N GLY A 311 -12.04 -11.01 14.52
CA GLY A 311 -12.86 -10.79 13.32
C GLY A 311 -12.33 -9.62 12.48
N SER A 312 -12.37 -9.77 11.16
CA SER A 312 -11.86 -8.79 10.21
C SER A 312 -12.67 -8.82 8.92
N SER A 313 -13.17 -7.67 8.49
CA SER A 313 -13.89 -7.49 7.24
C SER A 313 -13.14 -6.55 6.29
N VAL A 314 -13.10 -6.90 5.02
CA VAL A 314 -12.71 -6.02 3.92
C VAL A 314 -13.98 -5.60 3.21
N ASP A 315 -14.25 -4.31 3.17
CA ASP A 315 -15.45 -3.73 2.60
C ASP A 315 -15.12 -2.74 1.47
N ASN A 316 -16.11 -2.42 0.65
CA ASN A 316 -16.01 -1.32 -0.30
C ASN A 316 -17.40 -0.77 -0.61
N GLY A 317 -17.51 0.51 -0.93
CA GLY A 317 -18.82 1.12 -1.25
C GLY A 317 -19.47 0.59 -2.53
N THR A 318 -18.69 -0.12 -3.37
CA THR A 318 -19.18 -0.80 -4.56
C THR A 318 -18.61 -2.22 -4.67
N PRO A 319 -19.35 -3.17 -5.26
CA PRO A 319 -18.85 -4.52 -5.47
C PRO A 319 -17.57 -4.50 -6.30
N VAL A 320 -16.58 -5.29 -5.89
CA VAL A 320 -15.35 -5.52 -6.66
C VAL A 320 -15.32 -6.98 -7.06
N ASP A 321 -15.94 -7.28 -8.20
CA ASP A 321 -16.18 -8.66 -8.68
C ASP A 321 -14.92 -9.54 -8.63
N TYR A 322 -13.76 -8.99 -8.98
CA TYR A 322 -12.51 -9.73 -8.94
C TYR A 322 -12.11 -10.15 -7.52
N VAL A 323 -12.19 -9.24 -6.56
CA VAL A 323 -11.82 -9.50 -5.15
C VAL A 323 -12.83 -10.44 -4.49
N MET A 324 -14.12 -10.24 -4.78
CA MET A 324 -15.22 -11.05 -4.21
C MET A 324 -15.22 -12.49 -4.71
N ASN A 325 -14.93 -12.70 -6.00
CA ASN A 325 -15.01 -14.03 -6.62
C ASN A 325 -13.68 -14.80 -6.64
N HIS A 326 -12.57 -14.15 -6.28
CA HIS A 326 -11.25 -14.79 -6.21
C HIS A 326 -10.59 -14.62 -4.83
N PRO A 327 -11.22 -15.03 -3.71
CA PRO A 327 -10.54 -15.05 -2.42
C PRO A 327 -9.46 -16.15 -2.41
N VAL A 328 -8.28 -15.80 -1.88
CA VAL A 328 -7.14 -16.71 -1.77
C VAL A 328 -6.59 -16.70 -0.35
N ILE A 329 -6.33 -17.91 0.17
CA ILE A 329 -5.45 -18.14 1.32
C ILE A 329 -4.12 -18.65 0.78
N PHE A 330 -3.06 -17.86 0.98
CA PHE A 330 -1.71 -18.33 0.67
C PHE A 330 -1.08 -18.91 1.92
N VAL A 331 -0.76 -20.21 1.88
CA VAL A 331 -0.01 -20.92 2.91
C VAL A 331 1.46 -20.80 2.59
N ARG A 332 2.15 -19.90 3.30
CA ARG A 332 3.51 -19.49 2.99
C ARG A 332 4.50 -20.18 3.91
N GLN A 333 5.48 -20.85 3.31
CA GLN A 333 6.48 -21.66 3.97
C GLN A 333 7.88 -21.19 3.53
N PRO A 334 8.31 -19.99 3.97
CA PRO A 334 9.56 -19.42 3.51
C PRO A 334 10.76 -20.18 4.07
N ASN A 335 11.88 -20.20 3.32
CA ASN A 335 13.15 -20.74 3.80
C ASN A 335 13.66 -20.01 5.06
N THR A 336 13.27 -18.75 5.24
CA THR A 336 13.61 -17.91 6.39
C THR A 336 12.36 -17.20 6.92
N GLY A 337 12.12 -17.33 8.22
CA GLY A 337 10.94 -16.79 8.90
C GLY A 337 9.90 -17.85 9.26
N LEU A 338 8.81 -17.41 9.87
CA LEU A 338 7.69 -18.24 10.30
C LEU A 338 6.81 -18.63 9.12
N PRO A 339 6.35 -19.89 9.05
CA PRO A 339 5.20 -20.23 8.23
C PRO A 339 3.97 -19.44 8.66
N HIS A 340 3.20 -18.98 7.69
CA HIS A 340 2.04 -18.13 7.94
C HIS A 340 1.03 -18.24 6.81
N ILE A 341 -0.19 -17.81 7.09
CA ILE A 341 -1.18 -17.54 6.06
C ILE A 341 -1.35 -16.04 5.86
N PHE A 342 -1.58 -15.64 4.61
CA PHE A 342 -2.26 -14.38 4.35
C PHE A 342 -3.51 -14.61 3.52
N VAL A 343 -4.51 -13.75 3.74
CA VAL A 343 -5.78 -13.75 3.02
C VAL A 343 -5.82 -12.53 2.13
N THR A 344 -5.98 -12.75 0.82
CA THR A 344 -5.97 -11.72 -0.22
C THR A 344 -6.62 -12.27 -1.50
N TYR A 345 -6.19 -11.81 -2.67
CA TYR A 345 -6.65 -12.22 -3.99
C TYR A 345 -5.45 -12.39 -4.96
N PRO A 346 -5.63 -13.01 -6.14
CA PRO A 346 -4.52 -13.34 -7.03
C PRO A 346 -3.79 -12.12 -7.58
N GLY A 347 -2.49 -12.27 -7.83
CA GLY A 347 -1.61 -11.21 -8.32
C GLY A 347 -1.05 -10.29 -7.23
N VAL A 348 -1.52 -10.42 -5.98
CA VAL A 348 -1.07 -9.61 -4.85
C VAL A 348 -0.13 -10.38 -3.92
N VAL A 349 1.00 -9.75 -3.58
CA VAL A 349 2.11 -10.34 -2.79
C VAL A 349 2.12 -9.88 -1.32
N TRP A 350 1.00 -9.35 -0.83
CA TRP A 350 0.87 -8.80 0.52
C TRP A 350 -0.49 -9.15 1.16
N PRO A 351 -0.59 -9.17 2.51
CA PRO A 351 -1.82 -9.51 3.24
C PRO A 351 -2.83 -8.36 3.32
N ASN A 352 -4.13 -8.64 3.15
CA ASN A 352 -5.17 -7.80 3.78
C ASN A 352 -5.30 -8.14 5.27
N SER A 353 -5.29 -9.44 5.57
CA SER A 353 -5.27 -10.00 6.92
C SER A 353 -4.50 -11.32 6.91
N GLY A 354 -4.14 -11.84 8.08
CA GLY A 354 -3.38 -13.08 8.16
C GLY A 354 -3.07 -13.56 9.57
N MET A 355 -2.42 -14.71 9.64
CA MET A 355 -2.04 -15.37 10.87
C MET A 355 -0.74 -16.16 10.69
N ASN A 356 0.18 -16.09 11.66
CA ASN A 356 1.39 -16.91 11.64
C ASN A 356 1.34 -18.07 12.66
N VAL A 357 2.27 -19.03 12.54
CA VAL A 357 2.35 -20.18 13.46
C VAL A 357 2.64 -19.82 14.92
N ALA A 358 3.08 -18.59 15.20
CA ALA A 358 3.24 -18.12 16.56
C ALA A 358 1.92 -17.71 17.22
N GLY A 359 0.82 -17.61 16.45
CA GLY A 359 -0.48 -17.16 16.92
C GLY A 359 -0.68 -15.64 16.82
N ILE A 360 0.14 -14.95 16.01
CA ILE A 360 -0.05 -13.52 15.72
C ILE A 360 -1.02 -13.38 14.55
N THR A 361 -2.08 -12.62 14.77
CA THR A 361 -3.08 -12.25 13.75
C THR A 361 -3.04 -10.76 13.50
N LEU A 362 -3.37 -10.35 12.28
CA LEU A 362 -3.48 -8.93 11.94
C LEU A 362 -4.47 -8.68 10.81
N GLY A 363 -4.93 -7.43 10.72
CA GLY A 363 -5.63 -6.90 9.55
C GLY A 363 -5.53 -5.38 9.49
N LEU A 364 -6.08 -4.80 8.44
CA LEU A 364 -5.90 -3.39 8.06
C LEU A 364 -7.25 -2.72 7.83
N ASP A 365 -7.44 -1.56 8.45
CA ASP A 365 -8.46 -0.61 8.06
C ASP A 365 -7.84 0.64 7.42
N THR A 366 -8.56 1.18 6.43
CA THR A 366 -8.16 2.44 5.78
C THR A 366 -8.53 3.62 6.66
N ALA A 367 -7.60 4.57 6.79
CA ALA A 367 -7.82 5.88 7.38
C ALA A 367 -7.02 6.91 6.57
N HIS A 368 -7.43 8.18 6.62
CA HIS A 368 -6.78 9.26 5.89
C HIS A 368 -6.35 10.37 6.82
N PRO A 369 -5.18 10.98 6.59
CA PRO A 369 -4.76 12.13 7.36
C PRO A 369 -5.58 13.37 7.00
N ASN A 370 -5.63 14.36 7.90
CA ASN A 370 -6.23 15.66 7.63
C ASN A 370 -5.45 16.51 6.61
N SER A 371 -4.18 16.18 6.41
CA SER A 371 -3.23 16.98 5.64
C SER A 371 -2.15 16.09 5.03
N PRO A 372 -1.69 16.40 3.81
CA PRO A 372 -0.49 15.77 3.23
C PRO A 372 0.76 15.91 4.10
N ASP A 373 0.81 16.89 5.00
CA ASP A 373 1.92 17.06 5.93
C ASP A 373 2.07 15.90 6.92
N GLU A 374 1.04 15.08 7.14
CA GLU A 374 1.14 13.88 7.97
C GLU A 374 1.70 12.66 7.21
N LEU A 375 1.91 12.78 5.90
CA LEU A 375 2.53 11.74 5.07
C LEU A 375 4.06 11.77 5.16
N SER A 376 4.69 10.62 4.90
CA SER A 376 6.15 10.50 4.86
C SER A 376 6.64 9.73 3.64
N LEU A 377 7.09 10.45 2.61
CA LEU A 377 7.64 9.84 1.38
C LEU A 377 8.95 9.06 1.60
N ALA A 378 9.47 9.04 2.84
CA ALA A 378 10.65 8.30 3.24
C ALA A 378 10.35 6.88 3.77
N GLY A 379 9.08 6.52 3.96
CA GLY A 379 8.68 5.22 4.51
C GLY A 379 8.44 4.11 3.49
N ARG A 380 7.99 2.96 4.02
CA ARG A 380 7.54 1.78 3.27
C ARG A 380 6.01 1.68 3.30
N SER A 381 5.49 0.78 2.47
CA SER A 381 4.08 0.41 2.46
C SER A 381 3.68 -0.35 3.74
N ASN A 382 2.48 -0.07 4.24
CA ASN A 382 1.96 -0.64 5.49
C ASN A 382 1.65 -2.14 5.35
N VAL A 383 1.08 -2.54 4.20
CA VAL A 383 0.81 -3.96 3.92
C VAL A 383 2.10 -4.78 3.80
N GLN A 384 3.20 -4.16 3.40
CA GLN A 384 4.51 -4.82 3.43
C GLN A 384 5.06 -4.97 4.85
N ILE A 385 4.85 -3.98 5.72
CA ILE A 385 5.19 -4.10 7.16
C ILE A 385 4.37 -5.24 7.79
N MET A 386 3.08 -5.36 7.46
CA MET A 386 2.24 -6.49 7.88
C MET A 386 2.79 -7.84 7.42
N ALA A 387 3.23 -7.95 6.15
CA ALA A 387 3.87 -9.16 5.65
C ALA A 387 5.12 -9.53 6.47
N LYS A 388 5.92 -8.52 6.88
CA LYS A 388 7.08 -8.73 7.76
C LYS A 388 6.70 -9.18 9.15
N ILE A 389 5.63 -8.65 9.72
CA ILE A 389 5.13 -9.07 11.02
C ILE A 389 4.72 -10.55 10.97
N LEU A 390 3.94 -10.96 9.96
CA LEU A 390 3.57 -12.37 9.80
C LEU A 390 4.79 -13.28 9.63
N GLN A 391 5.80 -12.83 8.88
CA GLN A 391 7.03 -13.60 8.65
C GLN A 391 7.96 -13.67 9.88
N THR A 392 7.93 -12.70 10.80
CA THR A 392 9.01 -12.56 11.80
C THR A 392 8.58 -12.40 13.25
N ALA A 393 7.39 -11.87 13.55
CA ALA A 393 6.98 -11.60 14.92
C ALA A 393 6.49 -12.88 15.62
N THR A 394 7.02 -13.13 16.82
CA THR A 394 6.66 -14.29 17.65
C THR A 394 5.80 -13.94 18.87
N SER A 395 5.60 -12.65 19.14
CA SER A 395 4.78 -12.11 20.24
C SER A 395 4.17 -10.76 19.87
N PHE A 396 3.15 -10.33 20.63
CA PHE A 396 2.57 -8.99 20.49
C PHE A 396 3.61 -7.87 20.62
N GLU A 397 4.54 -7.96 21.59
CA GLU A 397 5.54 -6.91 21.82
C GLU A 397 6.56 -6.79 20.68
N GLU A 398 6.93 -7.91 20.04
CA GLU A 398 7.76 -7.88 18.84
C GLU A 398 7.00 -7.25 17.65
N ALA A 399 5.74 -7.65 17.44
CA ALA A 399 4.90 -7.07 16.40
C ALA A 399 4.69 -5.56 16.61
N ARG A 400 4.47 -5.15 17.86
CA ARG A 400 4.39 -3.75 18.28
C ARG A 400 5.69 -3.00 17.98
N THR A 401 6.83 -3.57 18.35
CA THR A 401 8.14 -2.96 18.09
C THR A 401 8.36 -2.74 16.59
N LEU A 402 7.98 -3.71 15.74
CA LEU A 402 8.01 -3.53 14.29
C LEU A 402 7.10 -2.39 13.84
N MET A 403 5.87 -2.35 14.37
CA MET A 403 4.92 -1.27 14.11
C MET A 403 5.31 0.08 14.69
N GLU A 404 6.25 0.19 15.62
CA GLU A 404 6.71 1.49 16.15
C GLU A 404 7.99 1.97 15.46
N THR A 405 8.81 1.04 14.96
CA THR A 405 10.16 1.35 14.44
C THR A 405 10.25 1.41 12.92
N GLN A 406 9.38 0.70 12.19
CA GLN A 406 9.44 0.69 10.74
C GLN A 406 8.88 2.01 10.15
N PRO A 407 9.61 2.69 9.26
CA PRO A 407 9.14 3.94 8.66
C PRO A 407 8.01 3.64 7.66
N ARG A 408 6.94 4.44 7.68
CA ARG A 408 5.77 4.27 6.81
C ARG A 408 5.41 5.53 6.06
N VAL A 409 4.59 5.39 5.02
CA VAL A 409 4.21 6.52 4.16
C VAL A 409 2.91 7.18 4.54
N ARG A 410 1.87 6.36 4.79
CA ARG A 410 0.48 6.83 4.83
C ARG A 410 -0.21 6.50 6.13
N ALA A 411 -1.40 7.08 6.28
CA ALA A 411 -2.31 6.76 7.36
C ALA A 411 -3.03 5.42 7.14
N ASN A 412 -3.18 4.66 8.21
CA ASN A 412 -3.98 3.44 8.29
C ASN A 412 -4.26 3.13 9.76
N ILE A 413 -5.13 2.15 9.97
CA ILE A 413 -5.34 1.51 11.26
C ILE A 413 -4.99 0.03 11.09
N ILE A 414 -4.21 -0.55 12.01
CA ILE A 414 -3.89 -1.98 11.98
C ILE A 414 -4.23 -2.57 13.34
N MET A 415 -5.08 -3.60 13.37
CA MET A 415 -5.29 -4.41 14.56
C MET A 415 -4.30 -5.58 14.55
N ILE A 416 -3.58 -5.77 15.66
CA ILE A 416 -2.70 -6.93 15.88
C ILE A 416 -3.13 -7.62 17.17
N ALA A 417 -3.25 -8.94 17.14
CA ALA A 417 -3.57 -9.75 18.33
C ALA A 417 -2.68 -10.99 18.43
N ASP A 418 -2.38 -11.38 19.66
CA ASP A 418 -1.56 -12.54 20.02
C ASP A 418 -2.39 -13.52 20.84
N GLY A 419 -2.65 -14.69 20.25
CA GLY A 419 -3.40 -15.76 20.91
C GLY A 419 -2.77 -16.22 22.22
N LYS A 420 -1.44 -16.28 22.32
CA LYS A 420 -0.77 -16.87 23.49
C LYS A 420 -0.82 -15.96 24.70
N SER A 421 -0.47 -14.69 24.51
CA SER A 421 -0.46 -13.69 25.58
C SER A 421 -1.83 -13.07 25.85
N LYS A 422 -2.80 -13.28 24.96
CA LYS A 422 -4.11 -12.61 24.95
C LYS A 422 -4.01 -11.08 24.83
N GLN A 423 -2.86 -10.57 24.42
CA GLN A 423 -2.66 -9.15 24.14
C GLN A 423 -3.16 -8.82 22.74
N ALA A 424 -3.71 -7.62 22.58
CA ALA A 424 -4.01 -7.04 21.27
C ALA A 424 -3.84 -5.53 21.32
N GLY A 425 -3.74 -4.92 20.15
CA GLY A 425 -3.70 -3.47 20.02
C GLY A 425 -4.20 -2.99 18.66
N VAL A 426 -4.86 -1.84 18.68
CA VAL A 426 -5.21 -1.06 17.48
C VAL A 426 -4.17 0.03 17.32
N PHE A 427 -3.39 -0.07 16.26
CA PHE A 427 -2.36 0.90 15.88
C PHE A 427 -2.99 1.94 14.97
N GLU A 428 -3.14 3.16 15.47
CA GLU A 428 -3.65 4.31 14.73
C GLU A 428 -2.46 5.18 14.33
N PHE A 429 -2.24 5.39 13.03
CA PHE A 429 -1.02 6.07 12.61
C PHE A 429 -1.18 6.83 11.29
N THR A 430 -0.32 7.83 11.12
CA THR A 430 -0.04 8.52 9.86
C THR A 430 1.36 8.13 9.36
N GLY A 431 1.88 8.81 8.34
CA GLY A 431 3.29 8.67 7.95
C GLY A 431 4.29 9.19 9.00
N LYS A 432 3.83 10.03 9.94
CA LYS A 432 4.69 10.71 10.94
C LYS A 432 4.32 10.45 12.40
N SER A 433 3.07 10.07 12.65
CA SER A 433 2.50 9.91 13.98
C SER A 433 2.00 8.49 14.19
N LEU A 434 2.07 7.98 15.42
CA LEU A 434 1.50 6.69 15.79
C LEU A 434 1.02 6.72 17.24
N GLY A 435 -0.17 6.18 17.46
CA GLY A 435 -0.74 5.85 18.75
C GLY A 435 -1.22 4.40 18.78
N VAL A 436 -1.32 3.82 19.97
CA VAL A 436 -1.76 2.43 20.15
C VAL A 436 -2.84 2.37 21.23
N ARG A 437 -4.03 1.88 20.88
CA ARG A 437 -5.05 1.44 21.85
C ARG A 437 -4.77 0.00 22.19
N THR A 438 -4.33 -0.28 23.42
CA THR A 438 -4.08 -1.64 23.90
C THR A 438 -5.38 -2.29 24.40
N MET A 439 -5.42 -3.62 24.40
CA MET A 439 -6.53 -4.41 24.95
C MET A 439 -6.92 -3.92 26.35
N PRO A 440 -8.18 -3.49 26.58
CA PRO A 440 -8.67 -3.12 27.89
C PRO A 440 -8.97 -4.36 28.76
N ASP A 441 -9.15 -4.14 30.08
CA ASP A 441 -9.48 -5.20 31.05
C ASP A 441 -10.80 -5.92 30.73
N SER A 442 -11.71 -5.28 30.00
CA SER A 442 -12.93 -5.93 29.52
C SER A 442 -12.63 -7.10 28.57
N GLY A 443 -11.47 -7.12 27.91
CA GLY A 443 -11.10 -8.16 26.95
C GLY A 443 -11.79 -8.01 25.60
N VAL A 444 -12.32 -6.83 25.26
CA VAL A 444 -12.84 -6.52 23.91
C VAL A 444 -12.16 -5.28 23.33
N LEU A 445 -11.83 -5.33 22.05
CA LEU A 445 -11.21 -4.22 21.31
C LEU A 445 -11.74 -4.21 19.88
N TYR A 446 -12.02 -3.04 19.32
CA TYR A 446 -12.60 -2.92 17.98
C TYR A 446 -12.15 -1.64 17.28
N ALA A 447 -12.17 -1.66 15.95
CA ALA A 447 -11.78 -0.56 15.09
C ALA A 447 -12.63 -0.55 13.80
N THR A 448 -12.77 0.64 13.24
CA THR A 448 -13.37 0.88 11.92
C THR A 448 -12.41 1.76 11.12
N ASN A 449 -12.88 2.78 10.42
CA ASN A 449 -12.06 3.63 9.54
C ASN A 449 -11.79 5.02 10.13
N HIS A 450 -11.61 5.14 11.44
CA HIS A 450 -11.26 6.40 12.10
C HIS A 450 -10.39 6.18 13.35
N PHE A 451 -9.56 7.17 13.66
CA PHE A 451 -8.75 7.25 14.87
C PHE A 451 -9.62 7.68 16.04
N GLU A 452 -9.40 7.02 17.19
CA GLU A 452 -10.11 7.26 18.44
C GLU A 452 -9.20 7.90 19.50
N LEU A 453 -7.87 7.70 19.42
CA LEU A 453 -6.95 8.28 20.38
C LEU A 453 -6.93 9.81 20.26
N PRO A 454 -7.05 10.57 21.36
CA PRO A 454 -7.07 12.04 21.30
C PRO A 454 -5.90 12.66 20.52
N ASP A 455 -4.68 12.11 20.68
CA ASP A 455 -3.46 12.59 20.01
C ASP A 455 -3.39 12.23 18.51
N MET A 456 -4.28 11.33 18.06
CA MET A 456 -4.42 10.92 16.67
C MET A 456 -5.70 11.49 16.04
N TYR A 457 -6.76 11.72 16.81
CA TYR A 457 -8.08 12.14 16.33
C TYR A 457 -8.05 13.40 15.49
N GLU A 458 -7.24 14.40 15.87
CA GLU A 458 -7.11 15.65 15.10
C GLU A 458 -6.23 15.52 13.86
N LYS A 459 -5.56 14.37 13.65
CA LYS A 459 -4.64 14.12 12.53
C LYS A 459 -5.29 13.37 11.37
N GLN A 460 -6.55 12.95 11.49
CA GLN A 460 -7.33 12.35 10.40
C GLN A 460 -8.24 13.36 9.71
N ALA A 461 -8.76 13.03 8.52
CA ALA A 461 -9.80 13.81 7.89
C ALA A 461 -11.03 14.01 8.82
N LEU A 462 -11.45 15.27 8.98
CA LEU A 462 -12.57 15.65 9.86
C LEU A 462 -13.71 16.31 9.07
N PRO A 463 -14.98 16.04 9.43
CA PRO A 463 -15.40 15.07 10.45
C PRO A 463 -15.13 13.62 9.98
N PRO A 464 -14.98 12.64 10.91
CA PRO A 464 -14.88 11.23 10.52
C PRO A 464 -16.11 10.80 9.70
N GLU A 465 -15.92 9.85 8.81
CA GLU A 465 -17.00 9.33 7.96
C GLU A 465 -18.16 8.78 8.82
N PRO A 466 -19.41 9.22 8.60
CA PRO A 466 -20.55 8.79 9.42
C PRO A 466 -20.72 7.27 9.49
N SER A 467 -20.41 6.55 8.40
CA SER A 467 -20.40 5.08 8.36
C SER A 467 -19.46 4.48 9.41
N SER A 468 -18.26 5.05 9.51
CA SER A 468 -17.21 4.61 10.42
C SER A 468 -17.63 4.72 11.89
N LEU A 469 -18.29 5.83 12.23
CA LEU A 469 -18.86 6.09 13.55
C LEU A 469 -20.03 5.14 13.85
N SER A 470 -20.95 4.96 12.90
CA SER A 470 -22.10 4.06 13.04
C SER A 470 -21.66 2.61 13.33
N ARG A 471 -20.70 2.10 12.56
CA ARG A 471 -20.15 0.74 12.77
C ARG A 471 -19.47 0.60 14.12
N PHE A 472 -18.74 1.62 14.55
CA PHE A 472 -18.06 1.63 15.83
C PHE A 472 -19.06 1.62 17.00
N ASP A 473 -20.10 2.44 16.92
CA ASP A 473 -21.21 2.42 17.89
C ASP A 473 -21.95 1.08 17.89
N ARG A 474 -22.06 0.41 16.73
CA ARG A 474 -22.65 -0.93 16.68
C ARG A 474 -21.75 -1.97 17.35
N PHE A 475 -20.44 -1.95 17.12
CA PHE A 475 -19.52 -2.82 17.86
C PHE A 475 -19.58 -2.58 19.36
N LYS A 476 -19.66 -1.33 19.79
CA LYS A 476 -19.88 -0.97 21.19
C LYS A 476 -21.09 -1.72 21.75
N GLN A 477 -22.26 -1.61 21.10
CA GLN A 477 -23.51 -2.28 21.49
C GLN A 477 -23.40 -3.81 21.55
N LEU A 478 -22.61 -4.41 20.65
CA LEU A 478 -22.48 -5.86 20.50
C LEU A 478 -21.41 -6.47 21.41
N LEU A 479 -20.40 -5.69 21.85
CA LEU A 479 -19.20 -6.23 22.50
C LEU A 479 -19.03 -5.79 23.95
N GLU A 480 -19.46 -4.59 24.32
CA GLU A 480 -19.19 -4.08 25.68
C GLU A 480 -20.11 -4.73 26.72
N PRO A 481 -19.61 -5.07 27.93
CA PRO A 481 -20.36 -5.83 28.94
C PRO A 481 -21.62 -5.11 29.45
N ASP A 482 -21.63 -3.79 29.43
CA ASP A 482 -22.73 -2.97 29.97
C ASP A 482 -23.87 -2.73 28.97
N GLN A 483 -23.78 -3.31 27.76
CA GLN A 483 -24.78 -3.12 26.71
C GLN A 483 -25.82 -4.24 26.74
N ALA A 484 -27.10 -3.88 26.71
CA ALA A 484 -28.21 -4.83 26.86
C ALA A 484 -28.26 -5.92 25.76
N GLY A 485 -27.78 -5.61 24.56
CA GLY A 485 -27.70 -6.54 23.42
C GLY A 485 -26.34 -7.24 23.28
N SER A 486 -25.43 -7.06 24.22
CA SER A 486 -24.04 -7.49 24.10
C SER A 486 -23.89 -9.01 24.08
N TYR A 487 -22.95 -9.49 23.27
CA TYR A 487 -22.49 -10.86 23.25
C TYR A 487 -21.41 -11.17 24.31
N TYR A 488 -21.04 -10.20 25.14
CA TYR A 488 -20.03 -10.38 26.18
C TYR A 488 -20.26 -11.65 27.03
N GLY A 489 -19.20 -12.43 27.23
CA GLY A 489 -19.22 -13.71 27.94
C GLY A 489 -19.78 -14.88 27.13
N ARG A 490 -20.25 -14.62 25.89
CA ARG A 490 -20.83 -15.62 24.98
C ARG A 490 -20.07 -15.72 23.66
N ILE A 491 -18.99 -14.95 23.48
CA ILE A 491 -18.27 -14.89 22.22
C ILE A 491 -17.50 -16.20 21.97
N ASN A 492 -17.81 -16.83 20.84
CA ASN A 492 -17.15 -17.98 20.22
C ASN A 492 -17.08 -17.70 18.71
N PRO A 493 -16.48 -18.58 17.86
CA PRO A 493 -16.40 -18.32 16.42
C PRO A 493 -17.75 -18.11 15.73
N GLU A 494 -18.81 -18.82 16.16
CA GLU A 494 -20.17 -18.62 15.66
C GLU A 494 -20.69 -17.21 15.96
N VAL A 495 -20.53 -16.75 17.20
CA VAL A 495 -20.95 -15.41 17.61
C VAL A 495 -20.14 -14.32 16.91
N VAL A 496 -18.84 -14.54 16.67
CA VAL A 496 -18.04 -13.61 15.84
C VAL A 496 -18.62 -13.54 14.43
N ALA A 497 -18.99 -14.68 13.82
CA ALA A 497 -19.66 -14.69 12.52
C ALA A 497 -20.97 -13.89 12.57
N SER A 498 -21.79 -14.03 13.60
CA SER A 498 -23.01 -13.22 13.77
C SER A 498 -22.75 -11.72 13.90
N ILE A 499 -21.64 -11.33 14.57
CA ILE A 499 -21.23 -9.93 14.73
C ILE A 499 -20.76 -9.36 13.39
N GLU A 500 -19.90 -10.07 12.65
CA GLU A 500 -19.43 -9.67 11.32
C GLU A 500 -20.62 -9.59 10.32
N ARG A 501 -21.62 -10.45 10.49
CA ARG A 501 -22.86 -10.44 9.69
C ARG A 501 -23.87 -9.38 10.15
N ASP A 502 -23.62 -8.65 11.22
CA ASP A 502 -24.62 -7.76 11.81
C ASP A 502 -24.94 -6.61 10.86
N ARG A 503 -26.17 -6.67 10.34
CA ARG A 503 -26.77 -5.69 9.42
C ARG A 503 -27.72 -4.76 10.16
N VAL A 504 -27.49 -4.42 11.43
CA VAL A 504 -28.43 -3.60 12.22
C VAL A 504 -27.87 -2.21 12.47
N ASN A 505 -28.63 -1.19 12.07
CA ASN A 505 -28.27 0.19 12.34
C ASN A 505 -28.32 0.47 13.86
N PRO A 506 -27.24 1.00 14.47
CA PRO A 506 -27.15 1.18 15.92
C PRO A 506 -28.13 2.22 16.48
N TYR A 507 -28.62 3.16 15.66
CA TYR A 507 -29.47 4.26 16.11
C TYR A 507 -30.96 3.97 15.91
N THR A 508 -31.32 3.34 14.80
CA THR A 508 -32.72 3.01 14.48
C THR A 508 -33.11 1.60 14.89
N GLN A 509 -32.13 0.72 15.14
CA GLN A 509 -32.31 -0.71 15.37
C GLN A 509 -33.01 -1.45 14.21
N ALA A 510 -33.09 -0.82 13.03
CA ALA A 510 -33.60 -1.45 11.83
C ALA A 510 -32.50 -2.28 11.16
N ALA A 511 -32.87 -3.45 10.64
CA ALA A 511 -31.98 -4.26 9.83
C ALA A 511 -31.92 -3.73 8.39
N SER A 512 -30.70 -3.65 7.84
CA SER A 512 -30.43 -3.35 6.44
C SER A 512 -31.03 -4.42 5.55
N PRO A 513 -31.81 -4.06 4.52
CA PRO A 513 -32.34 -5.03 3.56
C PRO A 513 -31.22 -5.83 2.88
N LEU A 514 -31.49 -7.10 2.54
CA LEU A 514 -30.51 -7.99 1.90
C LEU A 514 -30.26 -7.66 0.42
N ASP A 515 -31.17 -6.95 -0.22
CA ASP A 515 -31.04 -6.48 -1.61
C ASP A 515 -30.17 -5.21 -1.72
N VAL A 516 -29.76 -4.62 -0.60
CA VAL A 516 -28.84 -3.48 -0.55
C VAL A 516 -27.42 -3.97 -0.30
N PHE A 517 -26.50 -3.69 -1.22
CA PHE A 517 -25.11 -4.08 -1.08
C PHE A 517 -24.41 -3.36 0.10
N ASP A 518 -24.49 -2.03 0.09
CA ASP A 518 -23.91 -1.14 1.10
C ASP A 518 -24.94 -0.07 1.48
N ASP A 519 -25.26 0.03 2.77
CA ASP A 519 -26.06 1.09 3.35
C ASP A 519 -25.30 1.92 4.40
N ASN A 520 -24.00 1.65 4.58
CA ASN A 520 -23.11 2.34 5.49
C ASN A 520 -23.57 2.34 6.96
N ALA A 521 -24.39 1.37 7.37
CA ALA A 521 -25.02 1.41 8.70
C ALA A 521 -24.29 0.59 9.77
N SER A 522 -23.74 -0.56 9.45
CA SER A 522 -23.31 -1.57 10.42
C SER A 522 -22.17 -2.46 9.89
N PRO A 523 -21.52 -3.30 10.73
CA PRO A 523 -20.37 -4.10 10.32
C PRO A 523 -20.61 -4.96 9.07
N GLY A 524 -21.76 -5.63 8.98
CA GLY A 524 -22.17 -6.38 7.79
C GLY A 524 -22.95 -5.56 6.76
N GLY A 525 -23.31 -4.32 7.06
CA GLY A 525 -24.07 -3.41 6.20
C GLY A 525 -23.22 -2.60 5.22
N ASN A 526 -21.89 -2.69 5.30
CA ASN A 526 -20.96 -1.73 4.72
C ASN A 526 -20.36 -2.14 3.35
N GLY A 527 -21.02 -3.02 2.60
CA GLY A 527 -20.50 -3.51 1.32
C GLY A 527 -19.32 -4.49 1.46
N SER A 528 -19.41 -5.43 2.40
CA SER A 528 -18.37 -6.43 2.64
C SER A 528 -18.03 -7.23 1.37
N LEU A 529 -16.75 -7.27 1.04
CA LEU A 529 -16.18 -8.05 -0.06
C LEU A 529 -15.70 -9.43 0.42
N ARG A 530 -15.22 -9.50 1.67
CA ARG A 530 -14.78 -10.73 2.35
C ARG A 530 -14.70 -10.52 3.85
N GLN A 531 -15.05 -11.54 4.62
CA GLN A 531 -14.89 -11.58 6.07
C GLN A 531 -13.98 -12.74 6.50
N ALA A 532 -13.22 -12.53 7.56
CA ALA A 532 -12.31 -13.49 8.14
C ALA A 532 -12.45 -13.54 9.67
N ILE A 533 -12.40 -14.74 10.23
CA ILE A 533 -12.37 -14.98 11.68
C ILE A 533 -11.13 -15.80 11.98
N PHE A 534 -10.34 -15.42 12.99
CA PHE A 534 -9.16 -16.15 13.40
C PHE A 534 -9.30 -16.66 14.84
N ASP A 535 -8.95 -17.94 15.05
CA ASP A 535 -8.64 -18.53 16.36
C ASP A 535 -7.13 -18.83 16.38
N PRO A 536 -6.29 -17.89 16.84
CA PRO A 536 -4.84 -18.05 16.86
C PRO A 536 -4.32 -19.14 17.80
N ASP A 537 -5.07 -19.54 18.82
CA ASP A 537 -4.65 -20.64 19.70
C ASP A 537 -4.72 -21.98 18.99
N ARG A 538 -5.80 -22.19 18.22
CA ARG A 538 -6.03 -23.43 17.47
C ARG A 538 -5.45 -23.40 16.07
N LEU A 539 -4.89 -22.26 15.65
CA LEU A 539 -4.45 -21.99 14.29
C LEU A 539 -5.57 -22.28 13.29
N GLN A 540 -6.74 -21.67 13.50
CA GLN A 540 -7.90 -21.80 12.62
C GLN A 540 -8.27 -20.45 12.01
N VAL A 541 -8.73 -20.48 10.76
CA VAL A 541 -9.31 -19.32 10.09
C VAL A 541 -10.61 -19.71 9.41
N TRP A 542 -11.63 -18.87 9.51
CA TRP A 542 -12.87 -19.00 8.76
C TRP A 542 -13.01 -17.85 7.78
N ILE A 543 -13.37 -18.14 6.53
CA ILE A 543 -13.54 -17.12 5.49
C ILE A 543 -14.96 -17.18 4.91
N ALA A 544 -15.62 -16.04 4.84
CA ALA A 544 -16.83 -15.84 4.05
C ALA A 544 -16.54 -14.90 2.88
N ALA A 545 -16.93 -15.28 1.67
CA ALA A 545 -16.70 -14.55 0.42
C ALA A 545 -17.65 -15.06 -0.67
N GLY A 546 -17.75 -14.32 -1.78
CA GLY A 546 -18.55 -14.69 -2.95
C GLY A 546 -19.68 -13.72 -3.22
N GLN A 547 -20.88 -14.26 -3.50
CA GLN A 547 -22.03 -13.46 -3.93
C GLN A 547 -22.42 -12.43 -2.88
N ALA A 548 -22.77 -11.22 -3.32
CA ALA A 548 -23.31 -10.20 -2.44
C ALA A 548 -24.73 -10.56 -1.95
N PRO A 549 -25.10 -10.19 -0.72
CA PRO A 549 -24.24 -9.63 0.33
C PRO A 549 -23.38 -10.72 0.99
N VAL A 550 -22.08 -10.45 1.16
CA VAL A 550 -21.13 -11.43 1.74
C VAL A 550 -21.52 -11.96 3.12
N PRO A 551 -22.13 -11.17 4.02
CA PRO A 551 -22.68 -11.69 5.27
C PRO A 551 -23.57 -12.93 5.15
N GLU A 552 -24.28 -13.12 4.03
CA GLU A 552 -25.16 -14.28 3.84
C GLU A 552 -24.41 -15.54 3.39
N ASN A 553 -23.11 -15.42 3.05
CA ASN A 553 -22.31 -16.55 2.61
C ASN A 553 -21.81 -17.38 3.81
N PRO A 554 -21.66 -18.70 3.64
CA PRO A 554 -21.14 -19.56 4.70
C PRO A 554 -19.68 -19.26 5.00
N PHE A 555 -19.34 -19.24 6.30
CA PHE A 555 -17.96 -19.21 6.75
C PHE A 555 -17.32 -20.60 6.58
N VAL A 556 -16.37 -20.71 5.66
CA VAL A 556 -15.62 -21.97 5.41
C VAL A 556 -14.40 -21.99 6.32
N CYS A 557 -14.23 -23.05 7.11
CA CYS A 557 -13.06 -23.17 7.96
C CYS A 557 -11.84 -23.81 7.29
N PHE A 558 -10.66 -23.33 7.69
CA PHE A 558 -9.36 -23.88 7.37
C PHE A 558 -8.53 -24.02 8.66
N ALA A 559 -8.17 -25.25 9.01
CA ALA A 559 -7.20 -25.51 10.07
C ALA A 559 -5.79 -25.26 9.52
N VAL A 560 -5.19 -24.11 9.83
CA VAL A 560 -3.84 -23.73 9.36
C VAL A 560 -2.80 -24.75 9.81
N GLY A 561 -2.97 -25.36 10.99
CA GLY A 561 -2.13 -26.48 11.41
C GLY A 561 -2.17 -27.66 10.45
N GLU A 562 -3.33 -28.02 9.90
CA GLU A 562 -3.47 -29.11 8.92
C GLU A 562 -2.87 -28.69 7.58
N LEU A 563 -3.10 -27.43 7.15
CA LEU A 563 -2.50 -26.89 5.93
C LEU A 563 -0.97 -26.95 6.00
N LEU A 564 -0.39 -26.77 7.19
CA LEU A 564 1.06 -26.86 7.40
C LEU A 564 1.54 -28.29 7.73
N GLY A 565 0.67 -29.30 7.72
CA GLY A 565 1.06 -30.68 8.04
C GLY A 565 1.53 -30.89 9.49
N LEU A 566 1.00 -30.13 10.44
CA LEU A 566 1.33 -30.26 11.86
C LEU A 566 0.62 -31.50 12.48
N PRO A 567 1.32 -32.34 13.27
CA PRO A 567 0.81 -33.65 13.71
C PRO A 567 -0.34 -33.60 14.71
N ASN A 568 -0.55 -32.46 15.37
CA ASN A 568 -1.60 -32.24 16.37
C ASN A 568 -2.53 -31.08 15.97
N ALA A 569 -2.69 -30.85 14.67
CA ALA A 569 -3.60 -29.83 14.19
C ALA A 569 -5.03 -30.13 14.67
N THR A 570 -5.71 -29.13 15.21
CA THR A 570 -7.10 -29.29 15.65
C THR A 570 -8.00 -29.24 14.41
N PRO A 571 -8.78 -30.30 14.14
CA PRO A 571 -9.73 -30.29 13.02
C PRO A 571 -10.66 -29.10 13.15
N CYS A 572 -10.99 -28.48 12.02
CA CYS A 572 -11.89 -27.35 12.04
C CYS A 572 -13.29 -27.71 11.58
N VAL A 573 -14.27 -27.16 12.29
CA VAL A 573 -15.69 -27.22 11.94
C VAL A 573 -16.11 -25.82 11.52
N SER A 574 -16.77 -25.71 10.37
CA SER A 574 -17.42 -24.46 9.98
C SER A 574 -18.57 -24.15 10.95
N PRO A 575 -18.76 -22.89 11.39
CA PRO A 575 -19.92 -22.48 12.17
C PRO A 575 -21.18 -22.97 11.50
N GLU A 576 -22.09 -23.59 12.25
CA GLU A 576 -23.40 -23.99 11.74
C GLU A 576 -24.31 -22.77 11.60
N MET A 577 -24.01 -21.82 10.70
CA MET A 577 -24.89 -20.69 10.38
C MET A 577 -24.83 -20.26 8.92
#